data_AF-A0A0U1M674-F1
#
_entry.id   AF-A0A0U1M674-F1
#
_cell.length_a   1.000
_cell.length_b   1.000
_cell.length_c   1.000
_cell.angle_alpha   90.00
_cell.angle_beta   90.00
_cell.angle_gamma   90.00
#
_symmetry.space_group_name_H-M   'P 1'
#
loop_
_entity.id
_entity.type
_entity.pdbx_description
1 polymer ?
#
loop_
_entity_poly.entity_id
_entity_poly.type
_entity_poly.pdbx_seq_one_letter_code
_entity_poly.pdbx_strand_id
1 'polypeptide(L)'
;MEEKRPDVDEAADQRADLEHLDPEGDVMLKLEDGEAARNFLVSSKILSLASPVFKTLFAPSFSEGTKLAELGYIEVSLHDDNPCAMRSMLAILHYQDATELDGADPKAIATFAICCDKYDCVKPIRPWVEAWFHNRLCISTAEDYGLILLAAHLFRSSEQFSSISAQIIRKMSPEFSTTWEANDILAFLPSIVIGETE
;
A
#
# COMPACT_ATOMS: atom_id res chain seq x y z
N MET A 1 0.77 -28.62 -44.29
CA MET A 1 0.07 -27.70 -43.36
C MET A 1 0.31 -28.27 -41.99
N GLU A 2 1.37 -27.79 -41.34
CA GLU A 2 1.77 -28.27 -40.03
C GLU A 2 1.17 -27.32 -39.00
N GLU A 3 0.30 -27.87 -38.16
CA GLU A 3 -0.44 -27.19 -37.13
C GLU A 3 0.54 -26.79 -36.02
N LYS A 4 0.84 -25.49 -35.95
CA LYS A 4 1.73 -24.91 -34.94
C LYS A 4 1.05 -25.04 -33.57
N ARG A 5 1.53 -25.97 -32.75
CA ARG A 5 1.16 -26.04 -31.32
C ARG A 5 1.56 -24.72 -30.68
N PRO A 6 0.74 -24.15 -29.78
CA PRO A 6 1.16 -22.99 -29.02
C PRO A 6 2.33 -23.40 -28.12
N ASP A 7 3.38 -22.58 -28.12
CA ASP A 7 4.58 -22.75 -27.31
C ASP A 7 4.21 -22.76 -25.83
N VAL A 8 4.56 -23.83 -25.14
CA VAL A 8 4.34 -24.06 -23.70
C VAL A 8 5.27 -23.17 -22.84
N ASP A 9 6.20 -22.45 -23.47
CA ASP A 9 7.23 -21.63 -22.81
C ASP A 9 6.75 -20.22 -22.39
N GLU A 10 5.75 -19.61 -23.04
CA GLU A 10 5.28 -18.26 -22.66
C GLU A 10 4.54 -18.22 -21.30
N ALA A 11 3.99 -19.36 -20.87
CA ALA A 11 3.31 -19.46 -19.57
C ALA A 11 4.27 -19.78 -18.41
N ALA A 12 5.49 -20.24 -18.71
CA ALA A 12 6.47 -20.63 -17.70
C ALA A 12 7.25 -19.43 -17.14
N ASP A 13 7.46 -18.39 -17.95
CA ASP A 13 8.23 -17.19 -17.57
C ASP A 13 7.46 -16.28 -16.59
N GLN A 14 6.11 -16.27 -16.67
CA GLN A 14 5.25 -15.49 -15.76
C GLN A 14 5.19 -16.04 -14.32
N ARG A 15 5.70 -17.26 -14.07
CA ARG A 15 5.73 -17.89 -12.74
C ARG A 15 6.96 -17.55 -11.89
N ALA A 16 7.98 -16.89 -12.47
CA ALA A 16 9.23 -16.63 -11.76
C ALA A 16 9.10 -15.58 -10.63
N ASP A 17 8.10 -14.70 -10.69
CA ASP A 17 7.88 -13.62 -9.71
C ASP A 17 6.56 -13.76 -8.92
N LEU A 18 6.10 -15.01 -8.70
CA LEU A 18 4.95 -15.29 -7.84
C LEU A 18 5.38 -15.49 -6.38
N GLU A 19 5.03 -14.53 -5.53
CA GLU A 19 5.19 -14.63 -4.09
C GLU A 19 3.92 -15.22 -3.45
N HIS A 20 4.08 -16.31 -2.72
CA HIS A 20 2.98 -17.00 -2.03
C HIS A 20 2.79 -16.44 -0.63
N LEU A 21 1.93 -15.43 -0.50
CA LEU A 21 1.52 -14.90 0.80
C LEU A 21 0.46 -15.81 1.48
N ASP A 22 -0.32 -16.53 0.67
CA ASP A 22 -1.10 -17.68 1.08
C ASP A 22 -0.84 -18.86 0.11
N PRO A 23 -0.25 -19.97 0.55
CA PRO A 23 -0.06 -21.17 -0.28
C PRO A 23 -1.37 -21.78 -0.80
N GLU A 24 -2.49 -21.58 -0.10
CA GLU A 24 -3.83 -22.04 -0.47
C GLU A 24 -4.70 -20.87 -0.99
N GLY A 25 -4.08 -19.76 -1.36
CA GLY A 25 -4.76 -18.57 -1.87
C GLY A 25 -5.58 -18.84 -3.14
N ASP A 26 -6.68 -18.10 -3.27
CA ASP A 26 -7.67 -18.18 -4.34
C ASP A 26 -7.65 -16.95 -5.26
N VAL A 27 -6.76 -15.98 -5.00
CA VAL A 27 -6.60 -14.78 -5.82
C VAL A 27 -5.14 -14.55 -6.12
N MET A 28 -4.80 -14.36 -7.39
CA MET A 28 -3.50 -13.85 -7.81
C MET A 28 -3.61 -12.37 -8.17
N LEU A 29 -3.00 -11.50 -7.37
CA LEU A 29 -2.88 -10.08 -7.65
C LEU A 29 -1.65 -9.84 -8.52
N LYS A 30 -1.84 -9.18 -9.65
CA LYS A 30 -0.76 -8.80 -10.59
C LYS A 30 -0.53 -7.30 -10.53
N LEU A 31 0.69 -6.89 -10.23
CA LEU A 31 1.08 -5.49 -10.21
C LEU A 31 2.14 -5.27 -11.29
N GLU A 32 1.93 -4.23 -12.09
CA GLU A 32 2.83 -3.84 -13.17
C GLU A 32 3.51 -2.52 -12.78
N ASP A 33 4.84 -2.48 -12.83
CA ASP A 33 5.65 -1.27 -12.62
C ASP A 33 6.65 -1.15 -13.78
N GLY A 34 6.20 -0.52 -14.86
CA GLY A 34 6.97 -0.43 -16.11
C GLY A 34 7.19 -1.81 -16.73
N GLU A 35 8.45 -2.26 -16.77
CA GLU A 35 8.82 -3.59 -17.30
C GLU A 35 8.84 -4.69 -16.22
N ALA A 36 8.68 -4.34 -14.94
CA ALA A 36 8.67 -5.31 -13.85
C ALA A 36 7.23 -5.68 -13.47
N ALA A 37 6.96 -6.97 -13.30
CA ALA A 37 5.69 -7.46 -12.78
C ALA A 37 5.92 -8.17 -11.44
N ARG A 38 5.05 -7.93 -10.45
CA ARG A 38 5.03 -8.71 -9.20
C ARG A 38 3.68 -9.37 -9.05
N ASN A 39 3.70 -10.67 -8.77
CA ASN A 39 2.49 -11.46 -8.59
C ASN A 39 2.40 -11.95 -7.15
N PHE A 40 1.23 -11.81 -6.52
CA PHE A 40 1.01 -12.26 -5.15
C PHE A 40 -0.15 -13.25 -5.11
N LEU A 41 0.09 -14.47 -4.63
CA LEU A 41 -0.99 -15.40 -4.30
C LEU A 41 -1.48 -15.12 -2.88
N VAL A 42 -2.76 -14.78 -2.77
CA VAL A 42 -3.40 -14.30 -1.54
C VAL A 42 -4.77 -14.94 -1.33
N SER A 43 -5.30 -14.83 -0.11
CA SER A 43 -6.66 -15.24 0.23
C SER A 43 -7.66 -14.09 0.10
N SER A 44 -8.64 -14.25 -0.79
CA SER A 44 -9.80 -13.38 -0.92
C SER A 44 -10.54 -13.20 0.41
N LYS A 45 -10.56 -14.26 1.23
CA LYS A 45 -11.25 -14.27 2.52
C LYS A 45 -10.54 -13.39 3.53
N ILE A 46 -9.23 -13.52 3.65
CA ILE A 46 -8.41 -12.67 4.54
C ILE A 46 -8.54 -11.21 4.12
N LEU A 47 -8.37 -10.92 2.83
CA LEU A 47 -8.50 -9.57 2.31
C LEU A 47 -9.90 -8.98 2.52
N SER A 48 -10.96 -9.75 2.30
CA SER A 48 -12.35 -9.32 2.55
C SER A 48 -12.66 -9.05 4.03
N LEU A 49 -11.98 -9.74 4.95
CA LEU A 49 -12.13 -9.49 6.39
C LEU A 49 -11.40 -8.22 6.81
N ALA A 50 -10.24 -7.94 6.20
CA ALA A 50 -9.38 -6.82 6.54
C ALA A 50 -9.76 -5.49 5.86
N SER A 51 -10.31 -5.55 4.65
CA SER A 51 -10.52 -4.41 3.77
C SER A 51 -11.96 -4.41 3.21
N PRO A 52 -12.76 -3.37 3.47
CA PRO A 52 -14.06 -3.17 2.82
C PRO A 52 -13.96 -3.05 1.30
N VAL A 53 -12.86 -2.52 0.78
CA VAL A 53 -12.61 -2.39 -0.66
C VAL A 53 -12.46 -3.77 -1.29
N PHE A 54 -11.57 -4.61 -0.76
CA PHE A 54 -11.43 -5.99 -1.25
C PHE A 54 -12.70 -6.82 -1.03
N LYS A 55 -13.39 -6.63 0.09
CA LYS A 55 -14.69 -7.27 0.33
C LYS A 55 -15.71 -6.96 -0.75
N THR A 56 -15.71 -5.71 -1.21
CA THR A 56 -16.61 -5.24 -2.27
C THR A 56 -16.17 -5.80 -3.62
N LEU A 57 -14.86 -5.77 -3.92
CA LEU A 57 -14.29 -6.33 -5.15
C LEU A 57 -14.60 -7.82 -5.33
N PHE A 58 -14.52 -8.61 -4.24
CA PHE A 58 -14.79 -10.04 -4.26
C PHE A 58 -16.28 -10.37 -4.02
N ALA A 59 -17.16 -9.37 -3.93
CA ALA A 59 -18.59 -9.60 -3.84
C ALA A 59 -19.20 -9.94 -5.22
N PRO A 60 -20.32 -10.69 -5.28
CA PRO A 60 -20.99 -11.03 -6.54
C PRO A 60 -21.51 -9.83 -7.35
N SER A 61 -21.49 -8.62 -6.79
CA SER A 61 -21.81 -7.39 -7.51
C SER A 61 -20.73 -6.98 -8.52
N PHE A 62 -19.53 -7.56 -8.41
CA PHE A 62 -18.41 -7.32 -9.32
C PHE A 62 -18.11 -8.58 -10.14
N SER A 63 -17.45 -8.37 -11.28
CA SER A 63 -17.11 -9.45 -12.21
C SER A 63 -16.12 -10.43 -11.57
N GLU A 64 -15.22 -9.91 -10.75
CA GLU A 64 -14.18 -10.58 -9.99
C GLU A 64 -14.81 -11.52 -8.96
N GLY A 65 -15.72 -11.02 -8.12
CA GLY A 65 -16.43 -11.86 -7.16
C GLY A 65 -17.31 -12.94 -7.79
N THR A 66 -17.94 -12.66 -8.94
CA THR A 66 -18.71 -13.67 -9.68
C THR A 66 -17.79 -14.79 -10.19
N LYS A 67 -16.69 -14.43 -10.87
CA LYS A 67 -15.70 -15.40 -11.37
C LYS A 67 -15.06 -16.20 -10.24
N LEU A 68 -14.78 -15.57 -9.11
CA LEU A 68 -14.23 -16.23 -7.94
C LEU A 68 -15.17 -17.30 -7.39
N ALA A 69 -16.47 -17.02 -7.33
CA ALA A 69 -17.47 -17.99 -6.89
C ALA A 69 -17.64 -19.17 -7.86
N GLU A 70 -17.49 -18.93 -9.17
CA GLU A 70 -17.65 -19.96 -10.21
C GLU A 70 -16.40 -20.83 -10.39
N LEU A 71 -15.22 -20.21 -10.37
CA LEU A 71 -13.95 -20.86 -10.71
C LEU A 71 -13.15 -21.29 -9.48
N GLY A 72 -13.43 -20.70 -8.31
CA GLY A 72 -12.65 -20.89 -7.09
C GLY A 72 -11.25 -20.26 -7.13
N TYR A 73 -10.91 -19.58 -8.23
CA TYR A 73 -9.63 -18.90 -8.43
C TYR A 73 -9.78 -17.77 -9.45
N ILE A 74 -9.15 -16.62 -9.21
CA ILE A 74 -9.10 -15.50 -10.18
C ILE A 74 -7.74 -14.80 -10.21
N GLU A 75 -7.49 -14.09 -11.30
CA GLU A 75 -6.38 -13.15 -11.44
C GLU A 75 -6.93 -11.73 -11.51
N VAL A 76 -6.30 -10.79 -10.78
CA VAL A 76 -6.71 -9.38 -10.74
C VAL A 76 -5.49 -8.50 -10.96
N SER A 77 -5.54 -7.65 -11.99
CA SER A 77 -4.48 -6.67 -12.25
C SER A 77 -4.73 -5.35 -11.51
N LEU A 78 -3.71 -4.83 -10.84
CA LEU A 78 -3.71 -3.59 -10.09
C LEU A 78 -2.66 -2.63 -10.68
N HIS A 79 -3.03 -1.91 -11.73
CA HIS A 79 -2.08 -1.12 -12.55
C HIS A 79 -1.60 0.17 -11.88
N ASP A 80 -2.36 0.73 -10.94
CA ASP A 80 -2.06 2.03 -10.32
C ASP A 80 -1.47 1.90 -8.90
N ASP A 81 -1.12 0.68 -8.48
CA ASP A 81 -0.68 0.39 -7.12
C ASP A 81 0.84 0.22 -7.03
N ASN A 82 1.44 0.83 -6.01
CA ASN A 82 2.87 0.66 -5.76
C ASN A 82 3.18 -0.78 -5.32
N PRO A 83 4.05 -1.54 -6.04
CA PRO A 83 4.26 -2.95 -5.74
C PRO A 83 4.83 -3.24 -4.35
N CYS A 84 5.74 -2.40 -3.84
CA CYS A 84 6.34 -2.58 -2.52
C CYS A 84 5.32 -2.29 -1.41
N ALA A 85 4.60 -1.18 -1.50
CA ALA A 85 3.57 -0.84 -0.53
C ALA A 85 2.44 -1.91 -0.50
N MET A 86 2.04 -2.40 -1.67
CA MET A 86 1.06 -3.49 -1.79
C MET A 86 1.58 -4.77 -1.14
N ARG A 87 2.80 -5.21 -1.46
CA ARG A 87 3.40 -6.41 -0.86
C ARG A 87 3.39 -6.33 0.66
N SER A 88 3.90 -5.23 1.22
CA SER A 88 3.95 -5.02 2.66
C SER A 88 2.55 -5.09 3.30
N MET A 89 1.55 -4.50 2.64
CA MET A 89 0.16 -4.51 3.11
C MET A 89 -0.38 -5.94 3.11
N LEU A 90 -0.24 -6.64 1.99
CA LEU A 90 -0.70 -8.02 1.84
C LEU A 90 0.00 -8.96 2.83
N ALA A 91 1.32 -8.82 3.02
CA ALA A 91 2.09 -9.61 3.97
C ALA A 91 1.56 -9.46 5.40
N ILE A 92 1.35 -8.21 5.87
CA ILE A 92 0.78 -7.95 7.19
C ILE A 92 -0.62 -8.56 7.33
N LEU A 93 -1.48 -8.38 6.32
CA LEU A 93 -2.84 -8.94 6.35
C LEU A 93 -2.85 -10.47 6.40
N HIS A 94 -1.83 -11.12 5.83
CA HIS A 94 -1.63 -12.57 5.87
C HIS A 94 -0.75 -13.03 7.04
N TYR A 95 -0.53 -12.17 8.05
CA TYR A 95 0.26 -12.48 9.24
C TYR A 95 1.72 -12.86 8.94
N GLN A 96 2.29 -12.32 7.87
CA GLN A 96 3.71 -12.43 7.53
C GLN A 96 4.46 -11.14 7.87
N ASP A 97 5.79 -11.21 7.90
CA ASP A 97 6.66 -10.07 8.18
C ASP A 97 6.73 -9.11 6.98
N ALA A 98 6.51 -7.82 7.23
CA ALA A 98 6.71 -6.75 6.24
C ALA A 98 8.12 -6.14 6.36
N THR A 99 9.12 -6.93 5.99
CA THR A 99 10.55 -6.55 6.11
C THR A 99 10.93 -5.33 5.26
N GLU A 100 10.16 -5.01 4.21
CA GLU A 100 10.36 -3.81 3.39
C GLU A 100 10.15 -2.51 4.17
N LEU A 101 9.47 -2.58 5.33
CA LEU A 101 9.20 -1.42 6.19
C LEU A 101 10.23 -1.28 7.32
N ASP A 102 11.12 -2.25 7.50
CA ASP A 102 12.18 -2.19 8.50
C ASP A 102 13.27 -1.21 8.08
N GLY A 103 13.38 -0.10 8.81
CA GLY A 103 14.30 0.98 8.47
C GLY A 103 13.90 1.75 7.21
N ALA A 104 12.63 1.64 6.78
CA ALA A 104 12.11 2.37 5.65
C ALA A 104 12.21 3.89 5.83
N ASP A 105 12.46 4.57 4.71
CA ASP A 105 12.53 6.02 4.69
C ASP A 105 11.12 6.65 4.82
N PRO A 106 11.03 7.96 5.12
CA PRO A 106 9.76 8.66 5.21
C PRO A 106 8.82 8.51 4.01
N LYS A 107 9.39 8.43 2.80
CA LYS A 107 8.62 8.33 1.55
C LYS A 107 7.97 6.96 1.41
N ALA A 108 8.69 5.89 1.75
CA ALA A 108 8.17 4.53 1.77
C ALA A 108 7.04 4.38 2.80
N ILE A 109 7.20 4.95 4.00
CA ILE A 109 6.15 4.95 5.03
C ILE A 109 4.90 5.72 4.56
N ALA A 110 5.06 6.89 3.93
CA ALA A 110 3.94 7.65 3.38
C ALA A 110 3.23 6.92 2.23
N THR A 111 4.00 6.29 1.33
CA THR A 111 3.46 5.47 0.23
C THR A 111 2.68 4.26 0.77
N PHE A 112 3.21 3.61 1.82
CA PHE A 112 2.52 2.54 2.51
C PHE A 112 1.21 3.01 3.17
N ALA A 113 1.21 4.20 3.77
CA ALA A 113 0.02 4.79 4.37
C ALA A 113 -1.07 5.10 3.33
N ILE A 114 -0.69 5.61 2.16
CA ILE A 114 -1.61 5.83 1.03
C ILE A 114 -2.24 4.52 0.58
N CYS A 115 -1.44 3.46 0.45
CA CYS A 115 -1.93 2.13 0.10
C CYS A 115 -2.96 1.63 1.15
N CYS A 116 -2.63 1.73 2.44
CA CYS A 116 -3.52 1.27 3.51
C CYS A 116 -4.84 2.05 3.57
N ASP A 117 -4.79 3.36 3.30
CA ASP A 117 -5.99 4.20 3.27
C ASP A 117 -6.84 3.93 2.03
N LYS A 118 -6.22 3.78 0.84
CA LYS A 118 -6.90 3.41 -0.42
C LYS A 118 -7.74 2.15 -0.27
N TYR A 119 -7.25 1.14 0.44
CA TYR A 119 -7.96 -0.12 0.67
C TYR A 119 -8.75 -0.15 2.00
N ASP A 120 -8.80 0.96 2.76
CA ASP A 120 -9.44 1.08 4.07
C ASP A 120 -9.09 -0.09 5.03
N CYS A 121 -7.80 -0.42 5.11
CA CYS A 121 -7.27 -1.53 5.92
C CYS A 121 -6.31 -1.04 7.03
N VAL A 122 -6.37 0.25 7.39
CA VAL A 122 -5.57 0.84 8.47
C VAL A 122 -5.80 0.15 9.83
N LYS A 123 -7.03 -0.29 10.11
CA LYS A 123 -7.39 -0.91 11.40
C LYS A 123 -6.59 -2.19 11.69
N PRO A 124 -6.57 -3.22 10.82
CA PRO A 124 -5.77 -4.43 11.05
C PRO A 124 -4.26 -4.16 11.08
N ILE A 125 -3.78 -3.11 10.40
CA ILE A 125 -2.34 -2.79 10.27
C ILE A 125 -1.79 -1.97 11.46
N ARG A 126 -2.68 -1.41 12.28
CA ARG A 126 -2.33 -0.51 13.41
C ARG A 126 -1.20 -1.00 14.32
N PRO A 127 -1.13 -2.28 14.75
CA PRO A 127 -0.04 -2.73 15.63
C PRO A 127 1.36 -2.53 15.04
N TRP A 128 1.50 -2.72 13.73
CA TRP A 128 2.76 -2.52 13.02
C TRP A 128 3.10 -1.03 12.89
N VAL A 129 2.10 -0.21 12.57
CA VAL A 129 2.25 1.24 12.50
C VAL A 129 2.74 1.82 13.83
N GLU A 130 2.15 1.38 14.94
CA GLU A 130 2.59 1.78 16.27
C GLU A 130 4.05 1.39 16.49
N ALA A 131 4.45 0.16 16.16
CA ALA A 131 5.84 -0.29 16.29
C ALA A 131 6.84 0.55 15.46
N TRP A 132 6.53 0.87 14.20
CA TRP A 132 7.40 1.70 13.36
C TRP A 132 7.55 3.12 13.87
N PHE A 133 6.47 3.71 14.37
CA PHE A 133 6.52 5.04 14.95
C PHE A 133 7.35 5.11 16.24
N HIS A 134 7.47 4.00 16.98
CA HIS A 134 8.37 3.88 18.13
C HIS A 134 9.84 3.66 17.70
N ASN A 135 10.06 2.95 16.59
CA ASN A 135 11.37 2.76 15.98
C ASN A 135 11.78 4.04 15.22
N ARG A 136 12.37 5.00 15.95
CA ARG A 136 12.76 6.34 15.49
C ARG A 136 13.08 6.43 13.99
N LEU A 137 12.12 6.94 13.23
CA LEU A 137 12.31 7.33 11.84
C LEU A 137 13.42 8.37 11.73
N CYS A 138 14.29 8.23 10.73
CA CYS A 138 15.31 9.23 10.44
C CYS A 138 14.64 10.41 9.73
N ILE A 139 14.21 11.41 10.50
CA ILE A 139 13.59 12.63 9.98
C ILE A 139 14.62 13.74 10.00
N SER A 140 14.97 14.26 8.82
CA SER A 140 16.06 15.22 8.66
C SER A 140 15.68 16.47 7.85
N THR A 141 14.74 16.35 6.92
CA THR A 141 14.35 17.42 5.99
C THR A 141 12.93 17.92 6.23
N ALA A 142 12.60 19.08 5.66
CA ALA A 142 11.22 19.60 5.67
C ALA A 142 10.25 18.64 4.98
N GLU A 143 10.70 18.00 3.90
CA GLU A 143 9.94 17.00 3.16
C GLU A 143 9.67 15.74 4.00
N ASP A 144 10.69 15.22 4.72
CA ASP A 144 10.56 14.03 5.59
C ASP A 144 9.44 14.23 6.62
N TYR A 145 9.41 15.41 7.24
CA TYR A 145 8.39 15.79 8.21
C TYR A 145 6.99 15.85 7.59
N GLY A 146 6.86 16.39 6.37
CA GLY A 146 5.59 16.38 5.63
C GLY A 146 5.11 14.95 5.35
N LEU A 147 6.01 14.08 4.90
CA LEU A 147 5.71 12.69 4.56
C LEU A 147 5.28 11.89 5.80
N ILE A 148 5.97 12.08 6.92
CA ILE A 148 5.63 11.41 8.17
C ILE A 148 4.34 11.99 8.80
N LEU A 149 4.08 13.29 8.63
CA LEU A 149 2.81 13.89 9.04
C LEU A 149 1.64 13.32 8.23
N LEU A 150 1.80 13.18 6.91
CA LEU A 150 0.82 12.54 6.04
C LEU A 150 0.57 11.10 6.45
N ALA A 151 1.63 10.32 6.67
CA ALA A 151 1.49 8.94 7.13
C ALA A 151 0.70 8.86 8.46
N ALA A 152 1.01 9.72 9.44
CA ALA A 152 0.30 9.77 10.71
C ALA A 152 -1.19 10.13 10.53
N HIS A 153 -1.50 11.03 9.60
CA HIS A 153 -2.86 11.41 9.24
C HIS A 153 -3.63 10.21 8.65
N LEU A 154 -3.09 9.58 7.60
CA LEU A 154 -3.72 8.45 6.90
C LEU A 154 -3.87 7.22 7.80
N PHE A 155 -2.89 6.96 8.67
CA PHE A 155 -3.02 5.90 9.69
C PHE A 155 -4.01 6.22 10.82
N ARG A 156 -4.61 7.42 10.83
CA ARG A 156 -5.54 7.88 11.86
C ARG A 156 -4.90 7.86 13.26
N SER A 157 -3.60 8.15 13.34
CA SER A 157 -2.82 8.18 14.58
C SER A 157 -2.74 9.61 15.13
N SER A 158 -3.71 9.97 15.98
CA SER A 158 -3.82 11.33 16.54
C SER A 158 -2.63 11.72 17.41
N GLU A 159 -2.05 10.77 18.15
CA GLU A 159 -0.87 10.99 19.00
C GLU A 159 0.34 11.38 18.16
N GLN A 160 0.62 10.58 17.13
CA GLN A 160 1.76 10.83 16.25
C GLN A 160 1.57 12.09 15.43
N PHE A 161 0.37 12.31 14.88
CA PHE A 161 0.05 13.53 14.17
C PHE A 161 0.31 14.77 15.03
N SER A 162 -0.15 14.77 16.29
CA SER A 162 0.04 15.88 17.22
C SER A 162 1.52 16.10 17.57
N SER A 163 2.25 15.00 17.82
CA SER A 163 3.68 15.03 18.14
C SER A 163 4.52 15.59 16.97
N ILE A 164 4.26 15.12 15.75
CA ILE A 164 4.95 15.55 14.53
C ILE A 164 4.62 17.00 14.21
N SER A 165 3.34 17.38 14.25
CA SER A 165 2.90 18.77 14.03
C SER A 165 3.58 19.74 15.00
N ALA A 166 3.67 19.39 16.28
CA ALA A 166 4.35 20.21 17.27
C ALA A 166 5.86 20.36 16.99
N GLN A 167 6.52 19.34 16.43
CA GLN A 167 7.91 19.44 16.02
C GLN A 167 8.09 20.36 14.82
N ILE A 168 7.18 20.28 13.84
CA ILE A 168 7.19 21.13 12.64
C ILE A 168 7.09 22.60 13.05
N ILE A 169 6.07 22.96 13.85
CA ILE A 169 5.86 24.33 14.33
C ILE A 169 7.07 24.87 15.10
N ARG A 170 7.78 24.02 15.85
CA ARG A 170 8.93 24.44 16.67
C ARG A 170 10.24 24.55 15.90
N LYS A 171 10.45 23.71 14.89
CA LYS A 171 11.76 23.53 14.24
C LYS A 171 11.83 24.13 12.85
N MET A 172 10.69 24.33 12.18
CA MET A 172 10.68 24.73 10.78
C MET A 172 10.52 26.23 10.58
N SER A 173 11.21 26.70 9.53
CA SER A 173 11.03 28.03 8.98
C SER A 173 9.73 28.07 8.16
N PRO A 174 8.96 29.17 8.15
CA PRO A 174 7.66 29.27 7.48
C PRO A 174 7.63 28.92 5.99
N GLU A 175 8.78 28.92 5.31
CA GLU A 175 8.93 28.62 3.89
C GLU A 175 8.81 27.12 3.56
N PHE A 176 8.56 26.26 4.56
CA PHE A 176 8.38 24.82 4.34
C PHE A 176 7.19 24.49 3.43
N SER A 177 6.15 25.34 3.40
CA SER A 177 4.92 25.07 2.63
C SER A 177 5.19 24.95 1.12
N THR A 178 6.08 25.77 0.57
CA THR A 178 6.46 25.71 -0.84
C THR A 178 7.16 24.40 -1.21
N THR A 179 7.94 23.82 -0.28
CA THR A 179 8.53 22.49 -0.47
C THR A 179 7.47 21.40 -0.50
N TRP A 180 6.41 21.55 0.30
CA TRP A 180 5.34 20.56 0.36
C TRP A 180 4.41 20.64 -0.86
N GLU A 181 4.07 21.84 -1.31
CA GLU A 181 3.26 22.07 -2.52
C GLU A 181 3.89 21.46 -3.78
N ALA A 182 5.23 21.38 -3.84
CA ALA A 182 5.95 20.80 -4.96
C ALA A 182 6.01 19.26 -4.95
N ASN A 183 5.48 18.59 -3.92
CA ASN A 183 5.58 17.14 -3.75
C ASN A 183 4.21 16.46 -3.97
N ASP A 184 4.11 15.64 -5.02
CA ASP A 184 2.88 14.94 -5.40
C ASP A 184 2.30 14.04 -4.30
N ILE A 185 3.15 13.45 -3.45
CA ILE A 185 2.69 12.61 -2.32
C ILE A 185 2.07 13.48 -1.23
N LEU A 186 2.56 14.70 -1.03
CA LEU A 186 2.03 15.60 -0.01
C LEU A 186 0.71 16.26 -0.42
N ALA A 187 0.30 16.14 -1.68
CA ALA A 187 -1.04 16.56 -2.14
C ALA A 187 -2.18 15.80 -1.44
N PHE A 188 -1.91 14.64 -0.82
CA PHE A 188 -2.88 13.89 -0.01
C PHE A 188 -3.09 14.47 1.39
N LEU A 189 -2.30 15.47 1.82
CA LEU A 189 -2.56 16.19 3.07
C LEU A 189 -3.79 17.08 2.91
N PRO A 190 -4.66 17.18 3.94
CA PRO A 190 -5.74 18.17 3.94
C PRO A 190 -5.17 19.58 3.78
N SER A 191 -5.80 20.41 2.93
CA SER A 191 -5.37 21.80 2.65
C SER A 191 -5.26 22.66 3.93
N ILE A 192 -6.07 22.37 4.94
CA ILE A 192 -6.00 23.03 6.26
C ILE A 192 -4.66 22.83 6.98
N VAL A 193 -3.90 21.79 6.64
CA VAL A 193 -2.57 21.50 7.20
C VAL A 193 -1.48 22.28 6.46
N ILE A 194 -1.70 22.62 5.19
CA ILE A 194 -0.75 23.35 4.34
C ILE A 194 -0.84 24.87 4.58
N GLY A 195 -1.90 25.33 5.25
CA GLY A 195 -2.10 26.75 5.60
C GLY A 195 -2.94 27.52 4.58
N GLU A 196 -3.55 26.84 3.61
CA GLU A 196 -4.57 27.44 2.75
C GLU A 196 -5.84 27.66 3.58
N THR A 197 -6.15 28.94 3.84
CA THR A 197 -7.44 29.37 4.37
C THR A 197 -8.29 29.82 3.19
N GLU A 198 -9.49 29.24 3.05
CA GLU A 198 -10.53 29.70 2.10
C GLU A 198 -10.83 31.20 2.24
#